data_AF-A0A3N4J7W7-F1
#
_entry.id   AF-A0A3N4J7W7-F1
#
_cell.length_a   1.000
_cell.length_b   1.000
_cell.length_c   1.000
_cell.angle_alpha   90.00
_cell.angle_beta   90.00
_cell.angle_gamma   90.00
#
_symmetry.space_group_name_H-M   'P 1'
#
loop_
_entity.id
_entity.type
_entity.pdbx_description
1 polymer ?
#
loop_
_entity_poly.entity_id
_entity_poly.type
_entity_poly.pdbx_seq_one_letter_code
_entity_poly.pdbx_strand_id
1 'polypeptide(L)'
;MAAVNNQQPEFDAVAEAMNGISLGHAVLATHFERMQNLPAVAGGAQILAEVRALGTNLGTLRTEIGTLRTDMADMRALLHTEVGTLRTEMGALHTGVGALCTEVGTLCTEVGTLRTDMEALHIEVGIHFEDLHIQFEDRGQQVEALGLQFEDFRPELDEIRQAQQAAEFNSLARLENNTVNMIPAAPLSPLRTAQNQPINGFPETLGQLNGLHWARLNALLTAYGLPTEGTVPVRRTRFKMFISVIVDHT
;
A
#
# COMPACT_ATOMS: atom_id res chain seq x y z
N MET A 1 127.61 77.43 -52.68
CA MET A 1 128.09 76.47 -51.65
C MET A 1 128.15 77.20 -50.33
N ALA A 2 127.12 77.07 -49.49
CA ALA A 2 127.22 77.47 -48.09
C ALA A 2 128.18 76.48 -47.41
N ALA A 3 129.26 76.99 -46.83
CA ALA A 3 130.19 76.18 -46.06
C ALA A 3 129.38 75.49 -44.95
N VAL A 4 129.26 74.16 -45.02
CA VAL A 4 128.73 73.38 -43.89
C VAL A 4 129.70 73.65 -42.75
N ASN A 5 129.24 74.36 -41.73
CA ASN A 5 130.01 74.69 -40.55
C ASN A 5 130.30 73.40 -39.80
N ASN A 6 131.39 72.74 -40.18
CA ASN A 6 131.86 71.45 -39.66
C ASN A 6 132.64 71.67 -38.36
N GLN A 7 132.18 72.62 -37.53
CA GLN A 7 132.68 72.82 -36.19
C GLN A 7 132.23 71.65 -35.33
N GLN A 8 133.17 71.09 -34.58
CA GLN A 8 132.90 70.02 -33.63
C GLN A 8 131.81 70.52 -32.67
N PRO A 9 130.71 69.76 -32.45
CA PRO A 9 129.66 70.20 -31.55
C PRO A 9 130.27 70.52 -30.18
N GLU A 10 129.88 71.65 -29.61
CA GLU A 10 130.30 72.02 -28.27
C GLU A 10 129.63 71.05 -27.30
N PHE A 11 130.34 69.98 -26.95
CA PHE A 11 129.78 68.86 -26.18
C PHE A 11 129.25 69.30 -24.82
N ASP A 12 129.80 70.37 -24.23
CA ASP A 12 129.30 70.98 -22.99
C ASP A 12 127.92 71.61 -23.19
N ALA A 13 127.72 72.39 -24.27
CA ALA A 13 126.42 72.96 -24.60
C ALA A 13 125.39 71.89 -25.01
N VAL A 14 125.82 70.82 -25.69
CA VAL A 14 124.96 69.66 -26.02
C VAL A 14 124.58 68.88 -24.75
N ALA A 15 125.51 68.67 -23.82
CA ALA A 15 125.25 68.01 -22.54
C ALA A 15 124.30 68.83 -21.66
N GLU A 16 124.49 70.16 -21.63
CA GLU A 16 123.61 71.09 -20.92
C GLU A 16 122.19 71.08 -21.54
N ALA A 17 122.09 71.08 -22.87
CA ALA A 17 120.81 70.94 -23.57
C ALA A 17 120.14 69.58 -23.28
N MET A 18 120.90 68.47 -23.29
CA MET A 18 120.37 67.14 -22.95
C MET A 18 119.91 67.06 -21.48
N ASN A 19 120.64 67.69 -20.56
CA ASN A 19 120.25 67.78 -19.15
C ASN A 19 118.96 68.61 -19.00
N GLY A 20 118.85 69.74 -19.71
CA GLY A 20 117.64 70.56 -19.77
C GLY A 20 116.43 69.80 -20.34
N ILE A 21 116.62 68.99 -21.38
CA ILE A 21 115.58 68.12 -21.94
C ILE A 21 115.16 67.06 -20.91
N SER A 22 116.12 66.42 -20.23
CA SER A 22 115.86 65.41 -19.19
C SER A 22 115.05 65.98 -18.03
N LEU A 23 115.44 67.17 -17.54
CA LEU A 23 114.71 67.92 -16.50
C LEU A 23 113.31 68.32 -16.97
N GLY A 24 113.16 68.82 -18.20
CA GLY A 24 111.86 69.14 -18.80
C GLY A 24 110.95 67.92 -18.89
N HIS A 25 111.50 66.76 -19.28
CA HIS A 25 110.79 65.48 -19.28
C HIS A 25 110.37 65.04 -17.88
N ALA A 26 111.24 65.18 -16.87
CA ALA A 26 110.91 64.85 -15.49
C ALA A 26 109.75 65.71 -14.95
N VAL A 27 109.77 67.02 -15.23
CA VAL A 27 108.71 67.96 -14.85
C VAL A 27 107.39 67.63 -15.54
N LEU A 28 107.42 67.31 -16.84
CA LEU A 28 106.24 66.88 -17.59
C LEU A 28 105.68 65.58 -17.04
N ALA A 29 106.52 64.59 -16.74
CA ALA A 29 106.09 63.31 -16.15
C ALA A 29 105.37 63.53 -14.82
N THR A 30 105.89 64.40 -13.94
CA THR A 30 105.22 64.76 -12.68
C THR A 30 103.87 65.47 -12.91
N HIS A 31 103.76 66.34 -13.91
CA HIS A 31 102.48 66.97 -14.26
C HIS A 31 101.47 65.95 -14.81
N PHE A 32 101.91 65.01 -15.66
CA PHE A 32 101.08 63.91 -16.18
C PHE A 32 100.54 63.01 -15.05
N GLU A 33 101.36 62.66 -14.06
CA GLU A 33 100.90 61.93 -12.87
C GLU A 33 99.85 62.72 -12.07
N ARG A 34 100.07 64.03 -11.89
CA ARG A 34 99.16 64.90 -11.13
C ARG A 34 97.84 65.20 -11.83
N MET A 35 97.75 65.07 -13.15
CA MET A 35 96.49 65.29 -13.88
C MET A 35 95.36 64.38 -13.40
N GLN A 36 95.67 63.20 -12.84
CA GLN A 36 94.68 62.29 -12.25
C GLN A 36 93.99 62.87 -11.00
N ASN A 37 94.61 63.85 -10.34
CA ASN A 37 94.11 64.51 -9.12
C ASN A 37 93.38 65.83 -9.40
N LEU A 38 93.12 66.17 -10.67
CA LEU A 38 92.34 67.35 -11.01
C LEU A 38 90.88 67.15 -10.54
N PRO A 39 90.26 68.14 -9.87
CA PRO A 39 88.87 68.04 -9.39
C PRO A 39 87.87 67.66 -10.48
N ALA A 40 88.10 68.11 -11.73
CA ALA A 40 87.27 67.76 -12.87
C ALA A 40 87.34 66.25 -13.23
N VAL A 41 88.53 65.63 -13.13
CA VAL A 41 88.72 64.20 -13.37
C VAL A 41 88.04 63.37 -12.27
N ALA A 42 88.19 63.79 -11.00
CA ALA A 42 87.52 63.16 -9.87
C ALA A 42 85.98 63.29 -9.94
N GLY A 43 85.47 64.48 -10.23
CA GLY A 43 84.03 64.71 -10.40
C GLY A 43 83.44 63.92 -11.57
N GLY A 44 84.15 63.85 -12.70
CA GLY A 44 83.75 63.01 -13.84
C GLY A 44 83.70 61.52 -13.49
N ALA A 45 84.66 61.02 -12.71
CA ALA A 45 84.67 59.63 -12.24
C ALA A 45 83.49 59.33 -11.28
N GLN A 46 83.15 60.27 -10.39
CA GLN A 46 82.01 60.13 -9.48
C GLN A 46 80.67 60.15 -10.24
N ILE A 47 80.49 61.08 -11.18
CA ILE A 47 79.29 61.13 -12.04
C ILE A 47 79.14 59.80 -12.79
N LEU A 48 80.23 59.27 -13.35
CA LEU A 48 80.20 57.97 -14.03
C LEU A 48 79.78 56.83 -13.10
N ALA A 49 80.21 56.85 -11.83
CA ALA A 49 79.80 55.88 -10.83
C ALA A 49 78.30 55.99 -10.48
N GLU A 50 77.79 57.20 -10.28
CA GLU A 50 76.37 57.45 -10.01
C GLU A 50 75.48 57.07 -11.21
N VAL A 51 75.91 57.39 -12.44
CA VAL A 51 75.21 56.97 -13.67
C VAL A 51 75.18 55.45 -13.80
N ARG A 52 76.27 54.75 -13.46
CA ARG A 52 76.27 53.28 -13.41
C ARG A 52 75.32 52.74 -12.35
N ALA A 53 75.31 53.31 -11.14
CA ALA A 53 74.40 52.90 -10.07
C ALA A 53 72.94 53.12 -10.45
N LEU A 54 72.62 54.26 -11.09
CA LEU A 54 71.30 54.54 -11.65
C LEU A 54 70.92 53.49 -12.71
N GLY A 55 71.85 53.12 -13.58
CA GLY A 55 71.66 52.06 -14.57
C GLY A 55 71.31 50.72 -13.93
N THR A 56 72.00 50.34 -12.85
CA THR A 56 71.69 49.14 -12.07
C THR A 56 70.30 49.21 -11.45
N ASN A 57 69.96 50.33 -10.78
CA ASN A 57 68.65 50.51 -10.15
C ASN A 57 67.51 50.46 -11.18
N LEU A 58 67.69 51.06 -12.35
CA LEU A 58 66.72 51.00 -13.44
C LEU A 58 66.56 49.57 -13.98
N GLY A 59 67.64 48.79 -14.02
CA GLY A 59 67.62 47.36 -14.33
C GLY A 59 66.82 46.54 -13.33
N THR A 60 66.99 46.81 -12.03
CA THR A 60 66.21 46.17 -10.95
C THR A 60 64.72 46.52 -11.07
N LEU A 61 64.39 47.82 -11.19
CA LEU A 61 63.01 48.27 -11.33
C LEU A 61 62.33 47.65 -12.56
N ARG A 62 63.05 47.52 -13.68
CA ARG A 62 62.53 46.86 -14.88
C ARG A 62 62.21 45.38 -14.62
N THR A 63 63.03 44.70 -13.83
CA THR A 63 62.79 43.31 -13.43
C THR A 63 61.55 43.20 -12.53
N GLU A 64 61.42 44.06 -11.51
CA GLU A 64 60.26 44.09 -10.60
C GLU A 64 58.95 44.42 -11.32
N ILE A 65 58.97 45.35 -12.28
CA ILE A 65 57.80 45.63 -13.14
C ILE A 65 57.46 44.39 -13.99
N GLY A 66 58.48 43.65 -14.44
CA GLY A 66 58.31 42.39 -15.16
C GLY A 66 57.61 41.33 -14.31
N THR A 67 58.07 41.13 -13.07
CA THR A 67 57.46 40.16 -12.15
C THR A 67 56.03 40.54 -11.79
N LEU A 68 55.77 41.82 -11.47
CA LEU A 68 54.42 42.28 -11.14
C LEU A 68 53.43 42.08 -12.31
N ARG A 69 53.88 42.28 -13.56
CA ARG A 69 53.05 42.01 -14.74
C ARG A 69 52.69 40.53 -14.87
N THR A 70 53.65 39.64 -14.59
CA THR A 70 53.40 38.20 -14.58
C THR A 70 52.42 37.83 -13.47
N ASP A 71 52.63 38.30 -12.24
CA ASP A 71 51.75 38.03 -11.10
C ASP A 71 50.30 38.51 -11.37
N MET A 72 50.14 39.68 -11.97
CA MET A 72 48.82 40.20 -12.37
C MET A 72 48.16 39.35 -13.46
N ALA A 73 48.93 38.84 -14.42
CA ALA A 73 48.41 37.96 -15.46
C ALA A 73 47.99 36.61 -14.89
N ASP A 74 48.79 36.03 -14.00
CA ASP A 74 48.52 34.76 -13.34
C ASP A 74 47.30 34.85 -12.43
N MET A 75 47.20 35.92 -11.62
CA MET A 75 46.03 36.16 -10.77
C MET A 75 44.76 36.30 -11.59
N ARG A 76 44.82 37.00 -12.74
CA ARG A 76 43.68 37.13 -13.65
C ARG A 76 43.27 35.79 -14.26
N ALA A 77 44.23 34.96 -14.64
CA ALA A 77 43.97 33.63 -15.20
C ALA A 77 43.36 32.68 -14.16
N LEU A 78 43.87 32.70 -12.92
CA LEU A 78 43.35 31.92 -11.80
C LEU A 78 41.91 32.32 -11.48
N LEU A 79 41.64 33.62 -11.30
CA LEU A 79 40.29 34.11 -11.03
C LEU A 79 39.31 33.75 -12.15
N HIS A 80 39.74 33.83 -13.42
CA HIS A 80 38.88 33.46 -14.54
C HIS A 80 38.52 31.97 -14.52
N THR A 81 39.50 31.11 -14.21
CA THR A 81 39.30 29.67 -14.09
C THR A 81 38.35 29.33 -12.93
N GLU A 82 38.61 29.86 -11.74
CA GLU A 82 37.79 29.61 -10.54
C GLU A 82 36.33 30.05 -10.76
N VAL A 83 36.11 31.23 -11.33
CA VAL A 83 34.76 31.71 -11.66
C VAL A 83 34.08 30.81 -12.71
N GLY A 84 34.84 30.31 -13.69
CA GLY A 84 34.36 29.35 -14.68
C GLY A 84 33.92 28.02 -14.05
N THR A 85 34.72 27.48 -13.14
CA THR A 85 34.43 26.26 -12.38
C THR A 85 33.18 26.45 -11.54
N LEU A 86 33.11 27.51 -10.72
CA LEU A 86 31.96 27.80 -9.87
C LEU A 86 30.66 27.94 -10.68
N ARG A 87 30.73 28.58 -11.85
CA ARG A 87 29.56 28.73 -12.74
C ARG A 87 29.08 27.37 -13.27
N THR A 88 30.01 26.46 -13.55
CA THR A 88 29.71 25.10 -14.01
C THR A 88 29.07 24.28 -12.90
N GLU A 89 29.64 24.31 -11.69
CA GLU A 89 29.09 23.64 -10.50
C GLU A 89 27.69 24.16 -10.16
N MET A 90 27.48 25.47 -10.21
CA MET A 90 26.17 26.08 -9.98
C MET A 90 25.14 25.64 -11.03
N GLY A 91 25.55 25.51 -12.30
CA GLY A 91 24.70 24.97 -13.36
C GLY A 91 24.31 23.50 -13.13
N ALA A 92 25.26 22.68 -12.68
CA ALA A 92 25.01 21.29 -12.33
C ALA A 92 24.05 21.17 -11.14
N LEU A 93 24.27 21.98 -10.10
CA LEU A 93 23.38 22.03 -8.92
C LEU A 93 21.95 22.42 -9.31
N HIS A 94 21.80 23.47 -10.12
CA HIS A 94 20.48 23.91 -10.58
C HIS A 94 19.74 22.81 -11.36
N THR A 95 20.47 22.10 -12.22
CA THR A 95 19.93 20.95 -12.96
C THR A 95 19.50 19.83 -12.01
N GLY A 96 20.32 19.50 -11.01
CA GLY A 96 20.00 18.48 -10.00
C GLY A 96 18.76 18.83 -9.18
N VAL A 97 18.63 20.10 -8.77
CA VAL A 97 17.42 20.59 -8.07
C VAL A 97 16.18 20.48 -8.96
N GLY A 98 16.28 20.84 -10.24
CA GLY A 98 15.17 20.71 -11.20
C GLY A 98 14.70 19.26 -11.40
N ALA A 99 15.65 18.31 -11.46
CA ALA A 99 15.33 16.89 -11.53
C ALA A 99 14.60 16.41 -10.26
N LEU A 100 15.10 16.77 -9.08
CA LEU A 100 14.47 16.41 -7.81
C LEU A 100 13.05 16.99 -7.69
N CYS A 101 12.83 18.24 -8.10
CA CYS A 101 11.48 18.82 -8.12
C CYS A 101 10.52 18.04 -9.02
N THR A 102 11.01 17.52 -10.15
CA THR A 102 10.22 16.69 -11.06
C THR A 102 9.85 15.35 -10.42
N GLU A 103 10.82 14.67 -9.80
CA GLU A 103 10.58 13.41 -9.09
C GLU A 103 9.57 13.57 -7.96
N VAL A 104 9.70 14.63 -7.15
CA VAL A 104 8.74 14.94 -6.08
C VAL A 104 7.34 15.20 -6.65
N GLY A 105 7.23 15.92 -7.78
CA GLY A 105 5.95 16.15 -8.45
C GLY A 105 5.29 14.86 -8.94
N THR A 106 6.07 13.93 -9.51
CA THR A 106 5.58 12.60 -9.90
C THR A 106 5.08 11.82 -8.68
N LEU A 107 5.87 11.77 -7.60
CA LEU A 107 5.48 11.07 -6.38
C LEU A 107 4.19 11.64 -5.76
N CYS A 108 4.04 12.96 -5.73
CA CYS A 108 2.79 13.59 -5.26
C CYS A 108 1.58 13.14 -6.10
N THR A 109 1.76 12.97 -7.41
CA THR A 109 0.70 12.50 -8.31
C THR A 109 0.35 11.04 -8.02
N GLU A 110 1.35 10.16 -7.89
CA GLU A 110 1.15 8.75 -7.56
C GLU A 110 0.44 8.56 -6.22
N VAL A 111 0.85 9.30 -5.19
CA VAL A 111 0.18 9.28 -3.87
C VAL A 111 -1.26 9.77 -3.97
N GLY A 112 -1.52 10.78 -4.80
CA GLY A 112 -2.88 11.27 -5.08
C GLY A 112 -3.78 10.22 -5.73
N THR A 113 -3.25 9.49 -6.71
CA THR A 113 -3.95 8.36 -7.36
C THR A 113 -4.23 7.26 -6.37
N LEU A 114 -3.23 6.82 -5.59
CA LEU A 114 -3.39 5.75 -4.61
C LEU A 114 -4.45 6.07 -3.55
N ARG A 115 -4.53 7.34 -3.09
CA ARG A 115 -5.58 7.78 -2.18
C ARG A 115 -6.97 7.62 -2.79
N THR A 116 -7.11 7.99 -4.06
CA THR A 116 -8.39 7.88 -4.79
C THR A 116 -8.80 6.41 -4.95
N ASP A 117 -7.85 5.54 -5.31
CA ASP A 117 -8.10 4.10 -5.44
C ASP A 117 -8.52 3.48 -4.11
N MET A 118 -7.90 3.91 -3.00
CA MET A 118 -8.24 3.42 -1.66
C MET A 118 -9.63 3.87 -1.20
N GLU A 119 -10.03 5.10 -1.52
CA GLU A 119 -11.39 5.59 -1.29
C GLU A 119 -12.42 4.80 -2.09
N ALA A 120 -12.15 4.51 -3.36
CA ALA A 120 -13.02 3.69 -4.22
C ALA A 120 -13.18 2.27 -3.67
N LEU A 121 -12.08 1.63 -3.27
CA LEU A 121 -12.10 0.29 -2.68
C LEU A 121 -12.90 0.27 -1.37
N HIS A 122 -12.77 1.32 -0.54
CA HIS A 122 -13.52 1.41 0.71
C HIS A 122 -15.03 1.47 0.47
N ILE A 123 -15.46 2.22 -0.55
CA ILE A 123 -16.87 2.29 -0.97
C ILE A 123 -17.35 0.93 -1.49
N GLU A 124 -16.58 0.29 -2.37
CA GLU A 124 -16.93 -1.03 -2.93
C GLU A 124 -17.11 -2.09 -1.85
N VAL A 125 -16.16 -2.16 -0.90
CA VAL A 125 -16.24 -3.06 0.24
C VAL A 125 -17.46 -2.75 1.11
N GLY A 126 -17.75 -1.46 1.35
CA GLY A 126 -18.93 -1.04 2.09
C GLY A 126 -20.24 -1.52 1.45
N ILE A 127 -20.38 -1.34 0.13
CA ILE A 127 -21.54 -1.81 -0.64
C ILE A 127 -21.65 -3.34 -0.57
N HIS A 128 -20.52 -4.05 -0.72
CA HIS A 128 -20.53 -5.52 -0.67
C HIS A 128 -21.00 -6.06 0.68
N PHE A 129 -20.60 -5.42 1.80
CA PHE A 129 -21.08 -5.80 3.13
C PHE A 129 -22.58 -5.54 3.31
N GLU A 130 -23.10 -4.44 2.76
CA GLU A 130 -24.53 -4.14 2.79
C GLU A 130 -25.34 -5.19 1.99
N ASP A 131 -24.89 -5.52 0.77
CA ASP A 131 -25.52 -6.56 -0.06
C ASP A 131 -25.51 -7.92 0.66
N LEU A 132 -24.40 -8.27 1.31
CA LEU A 132 -24.28 -9.51 2.07
C LEU A 132 -25.25 -9.52 3.25
N HIS A 133 -25.40 -8.39 3.96
CA HIS A 133 -26.34 -8.25 5.07
C HIS A 133 -27.78 -8.50 4.61
N ILE A 134 -28.19 -7.85 3.50
CA ILE A 134 -29.52 -8.03 2.91
C ILE A 134 -29.76 -9.51 2.52
N GLN A 135 -28.77 -10.18 1.91
CA GLN A 135 -28.89 -11.60 1.55
C GLN A 135 -29.04 -12.52 2.77
N PHE A 136 -28.35 -12.22 3.88
CA PHE A 136 -28.50 -12.98 5.11
C PHE A 136 -29.88 -12.78 5.74
N GLU A 137 -30.41 -11.56 5.71
CA GLU A 137 -31.74 -11.26 6.22
C GLU A 137 -32.84 -11.94 5.39
N ASP A 138 -32.77 -11.86 4.06
CA ASP A 138 -33.70 -12.56 3.15
C ASP A 138 -33.67 -14.08 3.38
N ARG A 139 -32.47 -14.67 3.48
CA ARG A 139 -32.34 -16.09 3.83
C ARG A 139 -32.90 -16.42 5.21
N GLY A 140 -32.72 -15.54 6.18
CA GLY A 140 -33.31 -15.69 7.52
C GLY A 140 -34.82 -15.80 7.46
N GLN A 141 -35.46 -14.91 6.71
CA GLN A 141 -36.91 -14.91 6.48
C GLN A 141 -37.37 -16.17 5.73
N GLN A 142 -36.62 -16.65 4.73
CA GLN A 142 -36.94 -17.89 4.02
C GLN A 142 -36.88 -19.11 4.94
N VAL A 143 -35.88 -19.18 5.82
CA VAL A 143 -35.76 -20.27 6.81
C VAL A 143 -36.90 -20.23 7.82
N GLU A 144 -37.28 -19.04 8.30
CA GLU A 144 -38.42 -18.88 9.20
C GLU A 144 -39.74 -19.30 8.53
N ALA A 145 -39.97 -18.87 7.29
CA ALA A 145 -41.14 -19.26 6.51
C ALA A 145 -41.22 -20.78 6.30
N LEU A 146 -40.09 -21.42 5.98
CA LEU A 146 -40.01 -22.88 5.86
C LEU A 146 -40.28 -23.57 7.20
N GLY A 147 -39.77 -22.99 8.29
CA GLY A 147 -40.03 -23.45 9.65
C GLY A 147 -41.52 -23.51 9.94
N LEU A 148 -42.24 -22.41 9.69
CA LEU A 148 -43.70 -22.34 9.86
C LEU A 148 -44.45 -23.36 9.01
N GLN A 149 -44.05 -23.57 7.75
CA GLN A 149 -44.64 -24.61 6.91
C GLN A 149 -44.47 -26.01 7.51
N PHE A 150 -43.30 -26.32 8.06
CA PHE A 150 -43.10 -27.57 8.77
C PHE A 150 -43.95 -27.67 10.04
N GLU A 151 -44.15 -26.56 10.76
CA GLU A 151 -45.03 -26.54 11.93
C GLU A 151 -46.47 -26.89 11.57
N ASP A 152 -46.96 -26.40 10.43
CA ASP A 152 -48.29 -26.67 9.90
C ASP A 152 -48.47 -28.12 9.43
N PHE A 153 -47.43 -28.76 8.86
CA PHE A 153 -47.50 -30.16 8.43
C PHE A 153 -47.50 -31.16 9.60
N ARG A 154 -46.95 -30.80 10.77
CA ARG A 154 -46.86 -31.70 11.93
C ARG A 154 -48.23 -32.25 12.38
N PRO A 155 -49.27 -31.42 12.64
CA PRO A 155 -50.57 -31.95 13.04
C PRO A 155 -51.22 -32.81 11.94
N GLU A 156 -51.08 -32.45 10.66
CA GLU A 156 -51.63 -33.25 9.56
C GLU A 156 -51.04 -34.66 9.52
N LEU A 157 -49.72 -34.80 9.71
CA LEU A 157 -49.05 -36.10 9.78
C LEU A 157 -49.50 -36.92 11.00
N ASP A 158 -49.69 -36.27 12.15
CA ASP A 158 -50.18 -36.94 13.36
C ASP A 158 -51.62 -37.43 13.19
N GLU A 159 -52.49 -36.64 12.55
CA GLU A 159 -53.86 -37.03 12.22
C GLU A 159 -53.89 -38.24 11.26
N ILE A 160 -53.09 -38.21 10.19
CA ILE A 160 -52.99 -39.33 9.24
C ILE A 160 -52.51 -40.59 9.97
N ARG A 161 -51.48 -40.48 10.81
CA ARG A 161 -50.96 -41.60 11.60
C ARG A 161 -52.02 -42.17 12.54
N GLN A 162 -52.76 -41.32 13.24
CA GLN A 162 -53.83 -41.76 14.14
C GLN A 162 -54.95 -42.45 13.36
N ALA A 163 -55.37 -41.89 12.23
CA ALA A 163 -56.41 -42.48 11.38
C ALA A 163 -56.00 -43.87 10.85
N GLN A 164 -54.74 -44.03 10.44
CA GLN A 164 -54.22 -45.33 9.98
C GLN A 164 -54.27 -46.38 11.09
N GLN A 165 -53.79 -46.05 12.30
CA GLN A 165 -53.82 -46.97 13.45
C GLN A 165 -55.26 -47.35 13.84
N ALA A 166 -56.19 -46.40 13.80
CA ALA A 166 -57.59 -46.66 14.09
C ALA A 166 -58.22 -47.60 13.05
N ALA A 167 -57.92 -47.40 11.77
CA ALA A 167 -58.41 -48.23 10.67
C ALA A 167 -57.91 -49.68 10.75
N GLU A 168 -56.61 -49.87 11.04
CA GLU A 168 -56.00 -51.19 11.24
C GLU A 168 -56.65 -51.91 12.44
N PHE A 169 -56.74 -51.25 13.59
CA PHE A 169 -57.37 -51.81 14.79
C PHE A 169 -58.83 -52.18 14.56
N ASN A 170 -59.60 -51.30 13.91
CA ASN A 170 -61.02 -51.54 13.63
C ASN A 170 -61.24 -52.69 12.65
N SER A 171 -60.34 -52.86 11.69
CA SER A 171 -60.40 -53.98 10.75
C SER A 171 -60.21 -55.32 11.46
N LEU A 172 -59.27 -55.39 12.41
CA LEU A 172 -59.07 -56.57 13.25
C LEU A 172 -60.26 -56.84 14.18
N ALA A 173 -60.75 -55.81 14.87
CA ALA A 173 -61.90 -55.94 15.78
C ALA A 173 -63.17 -56.42 15.03
N ARG A 174 -63.38 -55.94 13.80
CA ARG A 174 -64.47 -56.42 12.92
C ARG A 174 -64.32 -57.88 12.54
N LEU A 175 -63.10 -58.34 12.27
CA LEU A 175 -62.83 -59.75 11.97
C LEU A 175 -63.16 -60.64 13.18
N GLU A 176 -62.75 -60.23 14.37
CA GLU A 176 -63.05 -60.95 15.62
C GLU A 176 -64.56 -60.99 15.89
N ASN A 177 -65.23 -59.85 15.78
CA ASN A 177 -66.67 -59.74 16.04
C ASN A 177 -67.53 -60.59 15.10
N ASN A 178 -67.08 -60.83 13.86
CA ASN A 178 -67.78 -61.68 12.90
C ASN A 178 -67.97 -63.13 13.40
N THR A 179 -67.10 -63.60 14.30
CA THR A 179 -67.15 -64.98 14.82
C THR A 179 -68.18 -65.18 15.95
N VAL A 180 -68.71 -64.10 16.53
CA VAL A 180 -69.56 -64.15 17.74
C VAL A 180 -70.92 -64.83 17.51
N ASN A 181 -71.39 -64.91 16.25
CA ASN A 181 -72.60 -65.67 15.94
C ASN A 181 -72.45 -67.19 16.11
N MET A 182 -71.22 -67.71 16.09
CA MET A 182 -70.93 -69.12 16.37
C MET A 182 -70.85 -69.40 17.88
N ILE A 183 -70.52 -68.40 18.69
CA ILE A 183 -70.34 -68.51 20.13
C ILE A 183 -71.01 -67.28 20.80
N PRO A 184 -72.30 -67.35 21.18
CA PRO A 184 -73.04 -66.19 21.70
C PRO A 184 -72.48 -65.57 23.00
N ALA A 185 -71.61 -66.30 23.71
CA ALA A 185 -70.92 -65.83 24.91
C ALA A 185 -69.51 -65.26 24.63
N ALA A 186 -69.05 -65.24 23.38
CA ALA A 186 -67.76 -64.67 23.02
C ALA A 186 -67.76 -63.15 23.21
N PRO A 187 -66.64 -62.58 23.69
CA PRO A 187 -66.54 -61.14 23.88
C PRO A 187 -66.55 -60.41 22.53
N LEU A 188 -67.22 -59.25 22.48
CA LEU A 188 -67.11 -58.32 21.36
C LEU A 188 -65.91 -57.39 21.58
N SER A 189 -65.10 -57.25 20.56
CA SER A 189 -63.97 -56.33 20.53
C SER A 189 -64.43 -54.91 20.15
N PRO A 190 -64.14 -53.89 20.98
CA PRO A 190 -64.51 -52.51 20.68
C PRO A 190 -63.77 -52.00 19.45
N LEU A 191 -64.40 -51.09 18.70
CA LEU A 191 -63.73 -50.30 17.68
C LEU A 191 -63.26 -48.96 18.28
N ARG A 192 -62.23 -48.35 17.71
CA ARG A 192 -61.76 -46.99 17.99
C ARG A 192 -62.50 -45.94 17.15
N THR A 193 -62.55 -44.71 17.66
CA THR A 193 -63.04 -43.53 16.91
C THR A 193 -62.10 -43.17 15.76
N ALA A 194 -62.51 -42.21 14.91
CA ALA A 194 -61.64 -41.64 13.88
C ALA A 194 -60.35 -41.01 14.45
N GLN A 195 -60.39 -40.50 15.69
CA GLN A 195 -59.25 -39.95 16.43
C GLN A 195 -58.46 -41.03 17.20
N ASN A 196 -58.61 -42.29 16.81
CA ASN A 196 -57.91 -43.43 17.41
C ASN A 196 -58.16 -43.60 18.93
N GLN A 197 -59.30 -43.10 19.43
CA GLN A 197 -59.63 -43.18 20.86
C GLN A 197 -60.52 -44.39 21.16
N PRO A 198 -60.34 -45.04 22.33
CA PRO A 198 -61.28 -46.06 22.79
C PRO A 198 -62.64 -45.42 23.10
N ILE A 199 -63.71 -46.16 22.83
CA ILE A 199 -65.07 -45.73 23.20
C ILE A 199 -65.47 -46.43 24.50
N ASN A 200 -65.72 -45.63 25.52
CA ASN A 200 -66.24 -46.12 26.79
C ASN A 200 -67.56 -46.84 26.57
N GLY A 201 -67.79 -47.92 27.34
CA GLY A 201 -69.01 -48.74 27.45
C GLY A 201 -69.54 -49.30 26.13
N PHE A 202 -68.63 -49.76 25.28
CA PHE A 202 -68.91 -50.71 24.21
C PHE A 202 -69.49 -52.01 24.83
N PRO A 203 -70.51 -52.65 24.22
CA PRO A 203 -71.09 -53.87 24.78
C PRO A 203 -70.08 -55.01 24.74
N GLU A 204 -69.93 -55.75 25.84
CA GLU A 204 -68.95 -56.84 25.95
C GLU A 204 -69.44 -58.12 25.26
N THR A 205 -70.75 -58.29 25.06
CA THR A 205 -71.33 -59.50 24.44
C THR A 205 -72.49 -59.15 23.52
N LEU A 206 -72.84 -60.09 22.62
CA LEU A 206 -74.03 -59.93 21.76
C LEU A 206 -75.33 -59.79 22.57
N GLY A 207 -75.41 -60.46 23.72
CA GLY A 207 -76.52 -60.31 24.66
C GLY A 207 -76.65 -58.90 25.21
N GLN A 208 -75.54 -58.31 25.69
CA GLN A 208 -75.52 -56.91 26.13
C GLN A 208 -75.88 -55.95 24.99
N LEU A 209 -75.35 -56.19 23.78
CA LEU A 209 -75.67 -55.38 22.59
C LEU A 209 -77.17 -55.39 22.28
N ASN A 210 -77.81 -56.57 22.34
CA ASN A 210 -79.25 -56.74 22.19
C ASN A 210 -80.05 -56.15 23.37
N GLY A 211 -79.43 -55.93 24.52
CA GLY A 211 -80.04 -55.30 25.69
C GLY A 211 -79.84 -53.78 25.76
N LEU A 212 -79.04 -53.17 24.87
CA LEU A 212 -78.67 -51.76 24.99
C LEU A 212 -79.87 -50.82 24.96
N HIS A 213 -79.93 -49.94 25.96
CA HIS A 213 -80.88 -48.83 26.04
C HIS A 213 -80.66 -47.83 24.89
N TRP A 214 -81.73 -47.21 24.40
CA TRP A 214 -81.69 -46.35 23.20
C TRP A 214 -80.70 -45.18 23.32
N ALA A 215 -80.63 -44.54 24.49
CA ALA A 215 -79.71 -43.42 24.73
C ALA A 215 -78.25 -43.87 24.61
N ARG A 216 -77.96 -45.10 25.05
CA ARG A 216 -76.63 -45.67 25.01
C ARG A 216 -76.22 -46.07 23.59
N LEU A 217 -77.14 -46.68 22.86
CA LEU A 217 -76.95 -47.00 21.44
C LEU A 217 -76.72 -45.73 20.61
N ASN A 218 -77.45 -44.64 20.88
CA ASN A 218 -77.23 -43.36 20.21
C ASN A 218 -75.87 -42.74 20.53
N ALA A 219 -75.42 -42.83 21.79
CA ALA A 219 -74.09 -42.38 22.17
C ALA A 219 -72.99 -43.13 21.41
N LEU A 220 -73.12 -44.46 21.26
CA LEU A 220 -72.18 -45.27 20.47
C LEU A 220 -72.22 -44.93 18.98
N LEU A 221 -73.41 -44.85 18.38
CA LEU A 221 -73.56 -44.45 16.98
C LEU A 221 -72.94 -43.07 16.71
N THR A 222 -73.21 -42.10 17.58
CA THR A 222 -72.64 -40.74 17.48
C THR A 222 -71.12 -40.77 17.62
N ALA A 223 -70.57 -41.54 18.57
CA ALA A 223 -69.13 -41.67 18.77
C ALA A 223 -68.40 -42.29 17.55
N TYR A 224 -69.08 -43.14 16.78
CA TYR A 224 -68.57 -43.70 15.53
C TYR A 224 -68.93 -42.90 14.27
N GLY A 225 -69.58 -41.73 14.40
CA GLY A 225 -70.00 -40.89 13.27
C GLY A 225 -71.11 -41.51 12.43
N LEU A 226 -71.90 -42.42 13.01
CA LEU A 226 -73.01 -43.09 12.33
C LEU A 226 -74.34 -42.33 12.54
N PRO A 227 -75.24 -42.31 11.55
CA PRO A 227 -76.56 -41.70 11.71
C PRO A 227 -77.33 -42.31 12.89
N THR A 228 -78.04 -41.46 13.65
CA THR A 228 -78.88 -41.86 14.80
C THR A 228 -80.37 -41.87 14.47
N GLU A 229 -80.73 -41.74 13.20
CA GLU A 229 -82.11 -41.76 12.71
C GLU A 229 -82.69 -43.18 12.67
N GLY A 230 -84.02 -43.25 12.76
CA GLY A 230 -84.81 -44.48 12.72
C GLY A 230 -85.19 -45.04 14.10
N THR A 231 -85.95 -46.14 14.08
CA THR A 231 -86.35 -46.84 15.31
C THR A 231 -85.15 -47.50 15.99
N VAL A 232 -85.29 -47.85 17.28
CA VAL A 232 -84.20 -48.53 18.04
C VAL A 232 -83.73 -49.82 17.36
N PRO A 233 -84.59 -50.69 16.81
CA PRO A 233 -84.16 -51.85 16.03
C PRO A 233 -83.30 -51.48 14.81
N VAL A 234 -83.70 -50.48 14.02
CA VAL A 234 -82.96 -50.04 12.82
C VAL A 234 -81.56 -49.53 13.18
N ARG A 235 -81.47 -48.70 14.21
CA ARG A 235 -80.20 -48.22 14.77
C ARG A 235 -79.31 -49.37 15.25
N ARG A 236 -79.90 -50.40 15.86
CA ARG A 236 -79.17 -51.55 16.37
C ARG A 236 -78.63 -52.41 15.23
N THR A 237 -79.43 -52.65 14.20
CA THR A 237 -78.97 -53.34 12.98
C THR A 237 -77.82 -52.58 12.33
N ARG A 238 -77.92 -51.25 12.21
CA ARG A 238 -76.83 -50.39 11.71
C ARG A 238 -75.56 -50.56 12.53
N PHE A 239 -75.68 -50.54 13.86
CA PHE A 239 -74.54 -50.74 14.75
C PHE A 239 -73.92 -52.14 14.59
N LYS A 240 -74.75 -53.20 14.55
CA LYS A 240 -74.29 -54.58 14.31
C LYS A 240 -73.54 -54.73 12.99
N MET A 241 -74.09 -54.17 11.91
CA MET A 241 -73.44 -54.17 10.59
C MET A 241 -72.10 -53.43 10.62
N PHE A 242 -72.02 -52.28 11.30
CA PHE A 242 -70.79 -51.50 11.39
C PHE A 242 -69.66 -52.23 12.13
N ILE A 243 -69.99 -53.04 13.14
CA ILE A 243 -69.02 -53.87 13.88
C ILE A 243 -68.84 -55.27 13.28
N SER A 244 -69.39 -55.53 12.09
CA SER A 244 -69.34 -56.82 11.37
C SER A 244 -69.97 -58.00 12.11
N VAL A 245 -71.03 -57.78 12.88
CA VAL A 245 -71.88 -58.86 13.41
C VAL A 245 -73.01 -59.14 12.40
N ILE A 246 -73.05 -60.36 11.84
CA ILE A 246 -74.07 -60.77 10.87
C ILE A 246 -75.46 -60.65 11.53
N VAL A 247 -76.40 -60.02 10.84
CA VAL A 247 -77.79 -59.89 11.25
C VAL A 247 -78.61 -60.82 10.37
N ASP A 248 -79.22 -61.85 10.95
CA ASP A 248 -80.13 -62.72 10.21
C ASP A 248 -81.32 -61.88 9.73
N HIS A 249 -81.47 -61.77 8.41
CA HIS A 249 -82.68 -61.23 7.80
C HIS A 249 -83.76 -62.30 7.90
N THR A 250 -84.57 -62.22 8.96
CA THR A 250 -85.87 -62.91 9.04
C THR A 250 -86.99 -61.89 8.93
#